data_AF-A0A9Q9UPF0-F1
#
_entry.id   AF-A0A9Q9UPF0-F1
#
_cell.length_a   1.000
_cell.length_b   1.000
_cell.length_c   1.000
_cell.angle_alpha   90.00
_cell.angle_beta   90.00
_cell.angle_gamma   90.00
#
_symmetry.space_group_name_H-M   'P 1'
#
loop_
_entity.id
_entity.type
_entity.pdbx_description
1 polymer ?
#
loop_
_entity_poly.entity_id
_entity_poly.type
_entity_poly.pdbx_seq_one_letter_code
_entity_poly.pdbx_strand_id
1 'polypeptide(L)'
;MNAVALAGRCLAPTYTFVGMTFRRVGSHDAIRFDAWPELAANVQRFFVERAMGATCRVLRDVIGSAFELATFDLTYDAGAGTEAKQTVLGAKIRYGQPASTPTFEHAHLERPLRSTRSGTTAPMKKSP
;
A
#
# COMPACT_ATOMS: atom_id res chain seq x y z
N MET A 1 -11.97 11.86 4.68
CA MET A 1 -10.49 11.72 4.51
C MET A 1 -10.22 10.27 4.12
N ASN A 2 -9.62 10.00 2.95
CA ASN A 2 -9.43 8.64 2.41
C ASN A 2 -8.24 7.94 3.10
N ALA A 3 -8.36 6.64 3.39
CA ALA A 3 -7.30 5.77 3.95
C ALA A 3 -5.97 5.88 3.18
N VAL A 4 -6.01 6.10 1.87
CA VAL A 4 -4.82 6.28 1.03
C VAL A 4 -4.08 7.58 1.37
N ALA A 5 -4.81 8.67 1.59
CA ALA A 5 -4.22 9.95 2.00
C ALA A 5 -3.63 9.87 3.42
N LEU A 6 -4.21 9.04 4.29
CA LEU A 6 -3.66 8.76 5.62
C LEU A 6 -2.39 7.90 5.52
N ALA A 7 -2.40 6.82 4.73
CA ALA A 7 -1.23 5.99 4.48
C ALA A 7 -0.06 6.81 3.90
N GLY A 8 -0.33 7.68 2.93
CA GLY A 8 0.68 8.57 2.35
C GLY A 8 1.34 9.50 3.37
N ARG A 9 0.61 9.97 4.38
CA ARG A 9 1.15 10.83 5.46
C ARG A 9 2.00 10.06 6.48
N CYS A 10 1.66 8.80 6.77
CA CYS A 10 2.39 7.97 7.73
C CYS A 10 3.72 7.41 7.21
N LEU A 11 3.97 7.50 5.90
CA LEU A 11 5.13 6.89 5.23
C LEU A 11 6.30 7.86 4.96
N ALA A 12 6.23 9.10 5.48
CA ALA A 12 7.12 10.21 5.15
C ALA A 12 8.64 9.99 5.34
N PRO A 13 9.16 9.10 6.22
CA PRO A 13 10.61 8.83 6.27
C PRO A 13 11.09 7.71 5.32
N THR A 14 10.19 6.86 4.80
CA THR A 14 10.54 5.69 3.96
C THR A 14 10.57 5.98 2.47
N TYR A 15 10.07 7.14 2.04
CA TYR A 15 9.84 7.48 0.63
C TYR A 15 10.94 8.30 -0.05
N THR A 16 12.10 8.50 0.58
CA THR A 16 13.24 9.17 -0.09
C THR A 16 13.67 8.46 -1.38
N PHE A 17 13.33 7.17 -1.54
CA PHE A 17 13.83 6.31 -2.60
C PHE A 17 12.75 5.67 -3.48
N VAL A 18 11.46 5.96 -3.23
CA VAL A 18 10.33 5.41 -4.01
C VAL A 18 9.26 6.48 -4.19
N GLY A 19 8.81 6.70 -5.42
CA GLY A 19 7.61 7.47 -5.71
C GLY A 19 6.36 6.62 -5.56
N MET A 20 5.28 7.19 -5.03
CA MET A 20 3.97 6.54 -4.90
C MET A 20 2.90 7.37 -5.59
N THR A 21 2.17 6.77 -6.54
CA THR A 21 1.06 7.41 -7.23
C THR A 21 -0.20 6.59 -7.07
N PHE A 22 -1.28 7.21 -6.61
CA PHE A 22 -2.59 6.57 -6.49
C PHE A 22 -3.49 6.98 -7.65
N ARG A 23 -4.20 6.02 -8.25
CA ARG A 23 -5.21 6.30 -9.27
C ARG A 23 -6.38 5.33 -9.22
N ARG A 24 -7.53 5.83 -9.66
CA ARG A 24 -8.73 5.06 -9.96
C ARG A 24 -8.62 4.41 -11.35
N VAL A 25 -8.94 3.12 -11.47
CA VAL A 25 -9.04 2.42 -12.76
C VAL A 25 -10.32 1.56 -12.77
N GLY A 26 -11.41 2.11 -13.31
CA GLY A 26 -12.71 1.43 -13.31
C GLY A 26 -13.23 1.19 -11.88
N SER A 27 -13.60 -0.04 -11.55
CA SER A 27 -14.01 -0.45 -10.20
C SER A 27 -12.83 -0.63 -9.22
N HIS A 28 -11.59 -0.57 -9.72
CA HIS A 28 -10.40 -0.82 -8.93
C HIS A 28 -9.65 0.46 -8.60
N ASP A 29 -8.93 0.43 -7.50
CA ASP A 29 -7.90 1.39 -7.16
C ASP A 29 -6.53 0.76 -7.36
N ALA A 30 -5.58 1.56 -7.86
CA ALA A 30 -4.22 1.14 -8.16
C ALA A 30 -3.22 2.09 -7.48
N ILE A 31 -2.21 1.51 -6.86
CA ILE A 31 -1.08 2.27 -6.29
C ILE A 31 0.16 1.88 -7.08
N ARG A 32 0.73 2.82 -7.82
CA ARG A 32 1.98 2.62 -8.55
C ARG A 32 3.16 3.01 -7.66
N PHE A 33 4.20 2.18 -7.69
CA PHE A 33 5.47 2.42 -7.03
C PHE A 33 6.58 2.52 -8.07
N ASP A 34 7.30 3.64 -8.06
CA ASP A 34 8.40 3.91 -8.96
C ASP A 34 9.69 4.04 -8.16
N ALA A 35 10.70 3.22 -8.48
CA ALA A 35 11.99 3.33 -7.83
C ALA A 35 12.71 4.62 -8.22
N TRP A 36 13.56 5.14 -7.32
CA TRP A 36 14.46 6.22 -7.68
C TRP A 36 15.50 5.73 -8.72
N PRO A 37 15.60 6.38 -9.89
CA PRO A 37 16.34 5.83 -11.03
C PRO A 37 17.86 5.77 -10.80
N GLU A 38 18.40 6.60 -9.91
CA GLU A 38 19.85 6.66 -9.63
C GLU A 38 20.35 5.50 -8.74
N LEU A 39 19.45 4.70 -8.18
CA LEU A 39 19.82 3.55 -7.35
C LEU A 39 20.22 2.35 -8.21
N ALA A 40 21.13 1.51 -7.69
CA ALA A 40 21.43 0.23 -8.31
C ALA A 40 20.17 -0.68 -8.36
N ALA A 41 20.04 -1.51 -9.40
CA ALA A 41 18.81 -2.28 -9.66
C ALA A 41 18.36 -3.19 -8.50
N ASN A 42 19.31 -3.82 -7.81
CA ASN A 42 19.02 -4.64 -6.62
C ASN A 42 18.49 -3.78 -5.45
N VAL A 43 19.01 -2.56 -5.30
CA VAL A 43 18.58 -1.60 -4.26
C VAL A 43 17.22 -1.02 -4.59
N GLN A 44 16.95 -0.71 -5.87
CA GLN A 44 15.63 -0.29 -6.35
C GLN A 44 14.56 -1.33 -6.01
N ARG A 45 14.81 -2.59 -6.38
CA ARG A 45 13.92 -3.72 -6.09
C ARG A 45 13.58 -3.81 -4.60
N PHE A 46 14.59 -3.79 -3.75
CA PHE A 46 14.41 -3.88 -2.31
C PHE A 46 13.51 -2.76 -1.77
N PHE A 47 13.75 -1.51 -2.16
CA PHE A 47 12.95 -0.39 -1.68
C PHE A 47 11.50 -0.43 -2.19
N VAL A 48 11.29 -0.80 -3.45
CA VAL A 48 9.94 -0.95 -4.02
C VAL A 48 9.17 -2.07 -3.33
N GLU A 49 9.75 -3.27 -3.22
CA GLU A 49 9.11 -4.41 -2.55
C GLU A 49 8.77 -4.07 -1.08
N ARG A 50 9.70 -3.42 -0.37
CA ARG A 50 9.48 -2.95 1.01
C ARG A 50 8.35 -1.94 1.09
N ALA A 51 8.32 -0.94 0.21
CA ALA A 51 7.30 0.11 0.21
C ALA A 51 5.90 -0.45 -0.10
N MET A 52 5.81 -1.37 -1.07
CA MET A 52 4.58 -2.08 -1.39
C MET A 52 4.08 -2.91 -0.20
N GLY A 53 4.97 -3.70 0.43
CA GLY A 53 4.62 -4.51 1.60
C GLY A 53 4.12 -3.66 2.77
N ALA A 54 4.84 -2.57 3.08
CA ALA A 54 4.44 -1.63 4.13
C ALA A 54 3.08 -0.98 3.83
N THR A 55 2.85 -0.54 2.59
CA THR A 55 1.57 0.04 2.17
C THR A 55 0.44 -0.97 2.30
N CYS A 56 0.63 -2.21 1.83
CA CYS A 56 -0.35 -3.28 1.95
C CYS A 56 -0.69 -3.57 3.41
N ARG A 57 0.31 -3.56 4.29
CA ARG A 57 0.10 -3.74 5.73
C ARG A 57 -0.75 -2.62 6.31
N VAL A 58 -0.43 -1.35 6.01
CA VAL A 58 -1.21 -0.19 6.48
C VAL A 58 -2.65 -0.25 5.96
N LEU A 59 -2.86 -0.58 4.68
CA LEU A 59 -4.20 -0.72 4.10
C LEU A 59 -5.02 -1.79 4.84
N ARG A 60 -4.42 -2.95 5.11
CA ARG A 60 -5.08 -4.01 5.89
C ARG A 60 -5.41 -3.56 7.32
N ASP A 61 -4.49 -2.86 7.98
CA ASP A 61 -4.69 -2.41 9.36
C ASP A 61 -5.78 -1.33 9.46
N VAL A 62 -5.90 -0.46 8.44
CA VAL A 62 -6.89 0.64 8.41
C VAL A 62 -8.27 0.17 7.93
N ILE A 63 -8.34 -0.63 6.86
CA ILE A 63 -9.59 -1.10 6.24
C ILE A 63 -10.15 -2.31 6.99
N GLY A 64 -9.27 -3.18 7.50
CA GLY A 64 -9.61 -4.36 8.28
C GLY A 64 -9.11 -5.66 7.66
N SER A 65 -9.25 -6.75 8.43
CA SER A 65 -8.68 -8.06 8.11
C SER A 65 -9.21 -8.70 6.82
N ALA A 66 -10.39 -8.30 6.36
CA ALA A 66 -11.04 -8.74 5.12
C ALA A 66 -10.61 -7.94 3.88
N PHE A 67 -9.61 -7.05 4.02
CA PHE A 67 -8.99 -6.39 2.87
C PHE A 67 -8.10 -7.37 2.12
N GLU A 68 -8.35 -7.49 0.82
CA GLU A 68 -7.61 -8.35 -0.10
C GLU A 68 -7.20 -7.56 -1.35
N LEU A 69 -6.13 -8.00 -1.98
CA LEU A 69 -5.67 -7.44 -3.25
C LEU A 69 -6.27 -8.22 -4.42
N ALA A 70 -6.59 -7.51 -5.49
CA ALA A 70 -6.97 -8.11 -6.76
C ALA A 70 -5.72 -8.53 -7.55
N THR A 71 -4.70 -7.66 -7.62
CA THR A 71 -3.39 -7.99 -8.20
C THR A 71 -2.25 -7.46 -7.33
N PHE A 72 -1.09 -8.12 -7.43
CA PHE A 72 0.17 -7.65 -6.89
C PHE A 72 1.24 -7.81 -7.99
N ASP A 73 1.40 -6.77 -8.79
CA ASP A 73 2.32 -6.76 -9.93
C ASP A 73 3.67 -6.15 -9.52
N LEU A 74 4.77 -6.77 -9.96
CA LEU A 74 6.15 -6.31 -9.78
C LEU A 74 6.84 -6.21 -11.13
N THR A 75 7.60 -5.13 -11.31
CA THR A 75 8.39 -4.90 -12.54
C THR A 75 9.60 -5.83 -12.65
N TYR A 76 10.07 -6.33 -11.51
CA TYR A 76 11.28 -7.15 -11.43
C TYR A 76 10.98 -8.61 -11.73
N ASP A 77 11.99 -9.34 -12.19
CA ASP A 77 11.92 -10.77 -12.37
C ASP A 77 11.85 -11.52 -11.03
N ALA A 78 11.28 -12.72 -11.07
CA ALA A 78 11.35 -13.64 -9.94
C ALA A 78 12.83 -13.96 -9.66
N GLY A 79 13.28 -13.82 -8.40
CA GLY A 79 14.64 -14.20 -8.04
C GLY A 79 14.82 -15.73 -8.16
N ALA A 80 16.04 -16.19 -8.43
CA ALA A 80 16.34 -17.63 -8.44
C ALA A 80 15.92 -18.27 -7.09
N GLY A 81 15.05 -19.29 -7.15
CA GLY A 81 14.50 -19.95 -5.95
C GLY A 81 13.27 -19.29 -5.34
N THR A 82 12.75 -18.19 -5.91
CA THR A 82 11.48 -17.58 -5.51
C THR A 82 10.35 -18.30 -6.25
N GLU A 83 9.98 -19.48 -5.79
CA GLU A 83 8.92 -20.28 -6.41
C GLU A 83 7.57 -19.53 -6.36
N ALA A 84 6.82 -19.65 -7.46
CA ALA A 84 5.61 -18.93 -7.85
C ALA A 84 4.35 -19.07 -6.93
N LYS A 85 4.54 -19.31 -5.63
CA LYS A 85 3.47 -19.49 -4.63
C LYS A 85 3.37 -18.38 -3.60
N GLN A 86 4.23 -17.36 -3.63
CA GLN A 86 4.11 -16.25 -2.71
C GLN A 86 2.83 -15.44 -3.00
N THR A 87 2.03 -15.24 -1.96
CA THR A 87 0.83 -14.43 -2.00
C THR A 87 0.93 -13.27 -1.02
N VAL A 88 0.37 -12.13 -1.40
CA VAL A 88 0.25 -10.93 -0.57
C VAL A 88 -1.24 -10.60 -0.50
N LEU A 89 -1.82 -10.71 0.69
CA LEU A 89 -3.23 -10.40 0.94
C LEU A 89 -4.19 -11.07 -0.07
N GLY A 90 -3.99 -12.38 -0.30
CA GLY A 90 -4.80 -13.18 -1.22
C GLY A 90 -4.34 -13.15 -2.68
N ALA A 91 -3.65 -12.10 -3.14
CA ALA A 91 -3.14 -12.02 -4.51
C ALA A 91 -1.81 -12.74 -4.69
N LYS A 92 -1.65 -13.47 -5.81
CA LYS A 92 -0.34 -14.00 -6.23
C LYS A 92 0.56 -12.87 -6.72
N ILE A 93 1.84 -12.96 -6.41
CA ILE A 93 2.83 -12.03 -6.95
C ILE A 93 3.05 -12.34 -8.44
N ARG A 94 2.88 -11.33 -9.28
CA ARG A 94 3.14 -11.39 -10.72
C ARG A 94 4.41 -10.60 -11.03
N TYR A 95 5.47 -11.29 -11.42
CA TYR A 95 6.76 -10.71 -11.77
C TYR A 95 6.82 -10.30 -13.26
N GLY A 96 7.83 -9.51 -13.63
CA GLY A 96 8.09 -9.07 -15.01
C GLY A 96 6.97 -8.22 -15.62
N GLN A 97 6.17 -7.54 -14.79
CA GLN A 97 5.07 -6.70 -15.25
C GLN A 97 5.57 -5.31 -15.67
N PRO A 98 4.81 -4.53 -16.47
CA PRO A 98 5.26 -3.20 -16.90
C PRO A 98 5.43 -2.17 -15.77
N ALA A 99 4.79 -2.41 -14.62
CA ALA A 99 4.87 -1.53 -13.46
C ALA A 99 4.66 -2.30 -12.16
N SER A 100 5.26 -1.81 -11.07
CA SER A 100 5.08 -2.34 -9.73
C SER A 100 3.82 -1.72 -9.13
N THR A 101 2.72 -2.48 -9.11
CA THR A 101 1.38 -1.94 -8.81
C THR A 101 0.50 -2.99 -8.14
N PRO A 102 0.19 -2.87 -6.84
CA PRO A 102 -0.95 -3.54 -6.26
C PRO A 102 -2.26 -2.86 -6.68
N THR A 103 -3.30 -3.67 -6.87
CA THR A 103 -4.67 -3.20 -7.12
C THR A 103 -5.66 -3.85 -6.14
N PHE A 104 -6.76 -3.17 -5.88
CA PHE A 104 -7.84 -3.66 -5.02
C PHE A 104 -9.18 -3.02 -5.40
N GLU A 105 -10.29 -3.67 -5.02
CA GLU A 105 -11.64 -3.19 -5.31
C GLU A 105 -11.94 -1.87 -4.57
N HIS A 106 -12.60 -0.93 -5.25
CA HIS A 106 -12.96 0.35 -4.64
C HIS A 106 -13.77 0.21 -3.36
N ALA A 107 -14.68 -0.76 -3.37
CA ALA A 107 -15.63 -0.99 -2.30
C ALA A 107 -14.94 -1.16 -0.94
N HIS A 108 -13.64 -1.49 -0.91
CA HIS A 108 -12.84 -1.49 0.32
C HIS A 108 -12.65 -0.10 0.93
N LEU A 109 -12.56 0.97 0.13
CA LEU A 109 -12.42 2.35 0.60
C LEU A 109 -13.75 3.03 0.95
N GLU A 110 -14.87 2.52 0.43
CA GLU A 110 -16.21 3.03 0.74
C GLU A 110 -16.73 2.51 2.09
N ARG A 111 -16.10 1.47 2.63
CA ARG A 111 -16.43 0.95 3.96
C ARG A 111 -16.05 1.99 5.03
N PRO A 112 -16.89 2.21 6.06
CA PRO A 112 -16.53 3.04 7.18
C PRO A 112 -15.22 2.57 7.79
N LEU A 113 -14.24 3.46 7.90
CA LEU A 113 -12.95 3.14 8.52
C LEU A 113 -13.20 2.72 9.96
N ARG A 114 -12.62 1.60 10.40
CA ARG A 114 -12.75 1.14 11.81
C ARG A 114 -12.27 2.19 12.83
N SER A 115 -11.46 3.15 12.39
CA SER A 115 -10.88 4.21 13.21
C SER A 115 -11.61 5.56 13.17
N THR A 116 -12.81 5.69 12.59
CA THR A 116 -13.65 6.87 12.85
C THR A 116 -14.23 6.80 14.26
N ARG A 117 -13.37 6.94 15.27
CA ARG A 117 -13.78 7.40 16.59
C ARG A 117 -14.16 8.87 16.41
N SER A 118 -15.46 9.15 16.26
CA SER A 118 -15.99 10.46 16.62
C SER A 118 -15.70 10.67 18.10
N GLY A 119 -14.89 11.67 18.44
CA GLY A 119 -14.58 11.97 19.85
C GLY A 119 -13.23 12.61 20.09
N THR A 120 -12.94 13.74 19.43
CA THR A 120 -12.11 14.76 20.07
C THR A 120 -13.05 15.67 20.85
N THR A 121 -13.52 15.19 22.00
CA THR A 121 -14.04 16.06 23.06
C THR A 121 -13.20 15.74 24.29
N ALA A 122 -12.12 16.48 24.47
CA ALA A 122 -11.48 16.60 25.76
C ALA A 122 -12.45 17.33 26.70
N PRO A 123 -12.87 16.76 27.83
CA PRO A 123 -13.49 17.59 28.87
C PRO A 123 -12.38 18.42 29.53
N MET A 124 -12.34 19.72 29.24
CA MET A 124 -11.69 20.67 30.14
C MET A 124 -12.43 20.62 31.48
N LYS A 125 -11.88 19.88 32.44
CA LYS A 125 -12.20 20.10 33.85
C LYS A 125 -11.61 21.46 34.24
N LYS A 126 -12.46 22.48 34.39
CA LYS A 126 -12.14 23.60 35.28
C LYS A 126 -12.27 23.08 36.71
N SER A 127 -11.15 23.01 37.43
CA SER A 127 -11.19 22.91 38.90
C SER A 127 -11.31 24.32 39.50
N PRO A 128 -11.96 24.44 40.66
CA PRO A 128 -12.33 25.71 41.31
C PRO A 128 -11.14 26.52 41.83
#